data_AF-A0A534U8R0-F1
#
_entry.id   AF-A0A534U8R0-F1
#
_cell.length_a   1.000
_cell.length_b   1.000
_cell.length_c   1.000
_cell.angle_alpha   90.00
_cell.angle_beta   90.00
_cell.angle_gamma   90.00
#
_symmetry.space_group_name_H-M   'P 1'
#
loop_
_entity.id
_entity.type
_entity.pdbx_description
1 polymer ?
#
loop_
_entity_poly.entity_id
_entity_poly.type
_entity_poly.pdbx_seq_one_letter_code
_entity_poly.pdbx_strand_id
1 'polypeptide(L)'
;MLALDSWRRHFRFSVRPKRLLARALHAAGLLVGLLISGAQADASNDTREVQLAAAFELPQLPKVPGLPSLTGPSADWRQFDSFFTFVVKRFGDDVPANLKDPLGDAFLDSRYELTSAVAPGKGGNPVPELFINGWKRLSPIMNQALPALPKQTASLYSTFIGAADKLALTGGAGLNLTPDALKGMAKLIAPSSTTDPLAYSTNVSQSRLDHRFLPERELATAISFWFGRAALAAEPAASDLNQMLPDPKDLQRYLTAVRNMLAELSDKIATKSKLSDERKPIYRQIVFTAAWQESCWRQYVKKGTPLASATGDLGLMQVNRNTWRGVYDLKGLGGDINYNSNAGGEILLHYLTKHAIRKNEEKQAAGNLARATYSAYNGGPGALGRYRGVRQSPTWKKVDEAFWEKFQVVSAGNEMAVKTCYEK
;
A
#
# COMPACT_ATOMS: atom_id res chain seq x y z
N MET A 1 24.40 17.32 10.91
CA MET A 1 22.96 17.31 11.18
C MET A 1 22.28 17.93 9.97
N LEU A 2 21.90 17.11 8.98
CA LEU A 2 21.31 17.54 7.72
C LEU A 2 20.16 16.59 7.40
N ALA A 3 18.95 17.16 7.37
CA ALA A 3 17.73 16.48 6.98
C ALA A 3 17.78 16.15 5.47
N LEU A 4 17.29 14.96 5.13
CA LEU A 4 17.04 14.53 3.76
C LEU A 4 15.87 15.35 3.21
N ASP A 5 16.18 16.50 2.61
CA ASP A 5 15.21 17.38 1.94
C ASP A 5 15.78 17.91 0.61
N SER A 6 16.39 17.01 -0.18
CA SER A 6 17.01 17.38 -1.47
C SER A 6 16.13 17.15 -2.70
N TRP A 7 14.81 17.05 -2.55
CA TRP A 7 13.89 16.93 -3.69
C TRP A 7 12.63 17.81 -3.59
N ARG A 8 12.72 19.06 -3.10
CA ARG A 8 11.75 20.14 -3.40
C ARG A 8 12.41 21.52 -3.38
N ARG A 9 12.88 22.02 -4.53
CA ARG A 9 13.13 23.48 -4.67
C ARG A 9 11.80 24.20 -4.82
N HIS A 10 11.57 25.20 -3.98
CA HIS A 10 10.48 26.16 -4.11
C HIS A 10 10.81 27.15 -5.24
N PHE A 11 9.97 27.21 -6.27
CA PHE A 11 9.93 28.37 -7.16
C PHE A 11 8.81 29.30 -6.69
N ARG A 12 9.20 30.51 -6.23
CA ARG A 12 8.28 31.64 -6.04
C ARG A 12 8.02 32.26 -7.42
N PHE A 13 6.77 32.26 -7.87
CA PHE A 13 6.34 33.17 -8.93
C PHE A 13 5.82 34.45 -8.28
N SER A 14 6.42 35.58 -8.66
CA SER A 14 5.88 36.90 -8.39
C SER A 14 4.92 37.24 -9.54
N VAL A 15 3.66 37.53 -9.23
CA VAL A 15 2.75 38.21 -10.16
C VAL A 15 2.31 39.49 -9.47
N ARG A 16 2.66 40.64 -10.04
CA ARG A 16 2.11 41.94 -9.61
C ARG A 16 0.73 42.16 -10.25
N PRO A 17 -0.17 42.90 -9.56
CA PRO A 17 -1.60 42.77 -9.75
C PRO A 17 -2.14 43.77 -10.76
N LYS A 18 -3.21 43.40 -11.48
CA LYS A 18 -4.28 44.31 -11.89
C LYS A 18 -5.53 43.52 -12.32
N ARG A 19 -6.59 43.72 -11.53
CA ARG A 19 -8.02 43.74 -11.88
C ARG A 19 -8.56 42.61 -12.77
N LEU A 20 -9.45 41.79 -12.20
CA LEU A 20 -10.86 41.74 -12.60
C LEU A 20 -11.67 40.90 -11.61
N LEU A 21 -12.57 41.59 -10.90
CA LEU A 21 -13.69 41.02 -10.18
C LEU A 21 -14.66 40.35 -11.18
N ALA A 22 -15.40 39.37 -10.66
CA ALA A 22 -16.66 38.82 -11.16
C ALA A 22 -16.59 37.89 -12.38
N ARG A 23 -16.84 36.59 -12.10
CA ARG A 23 -17.59 35.56 -12.88
C ARG A 23 -16.87 34.21 -12.88
N ALA A 24 -17.26 33.31 -11.98
CA ALA A 24 -17.20 31.86 -12.18
C ALA A 24 -17.86 31.10 -11.00
N LEU A 25 -19.15 31.32 -10.78
CA LEU A 25 -20.02 30.31 -10.15
C LEU A 25 -20.96 29.90 -11.27
N HIS A 26 -20.62 28.84 -12.01
CA HIS A 26 -21.51 28.06 -12.90
C HIS A 26 -20.69 26.90 -13.49
N ALA A 27 -20.39 25.89 -12.67
CA ALA A 27 -19.98 24.55 -13.11
C ALA A 27 -20.00 23.56 -11.93
N ALA A 28 -21.13 23.46 -11.26
CA ALA A 28 -21.47 22.30 -10.44
C ALA A 28 -22.97 22.09 -10.62
N GLY A 29 -23.33 21.24 -11.58
CA GLY A 29 -24.71 20.86 -11.84
C GLY A 29 -25.24 20.09 -10.64
N LEU A 30 -25.98 20.79 -9.78
CA LEU A 30 -26.88 20.23 -8.80
C LEU A 30 -28.24 20.84 -9.13
N LEU A 31 -29.05 20.07 -9.88
CA LEU A 31 -30.46 20.37 -10.09
C LEU A 31 -31.18 20.09 -8.76
N VAL A 32 -31.30 21.12 -7.93
CA VAL A 32 -32.22 21.15 -6.80
C VAL A 32 -33.56 21.63 -7.33
N GLY A 33 -34.57 20.75 -7.32
CA GLY A 33 -35.94 21.12 -7.66
C GLY A 33 -36.50 22.06 -6.59
N LEU A 34 -36.64 23.34 -6.89
CA LEU A 34 -37.42 24.28 -6.09
C LEU A 34 -38.88 24.22 -6.54
N LEU A 35 -39.77 23.73 -5.68
CA LEU A 35 -41.20 23.98 -5.81
C LEU A 35 -41.47 25.39 -5.25
N ILE A 36 -41.76 26.35 -6.13
CA ILE A 36 -42.20 27.69 -5.74
C ILE A 36 -43.73 27.72 -5.87
N SER A 37 -44.44 27.69 -4.74
CA SER A 37 -45.86 28.03 -4.68
C SER A 37 -46.02 29.53 -4.83
N GLY A 38 -46.80 29.96 -5.81
CA GLY A 38 -46.95 31.37 -6.20
C GLY A 38 -47.64 32.21 -5.13
N ALA A 39 -47.18 33.46 -5.02
CA ALA A 39 -47.95 34.56 -4.43
C ALA A 39 -47.89 35.74 -5.41
N GLN A 40 -49.07 36.22 -5.81
CA GLN A 40 -49.26 37.39 -6.66
C GLN A 40 -48.62 38.63 -6.02
N ALA A 41 -47.88 39.38 -6.84
CA ALA A 41 -47.34 40.68 -6.48
C ALA A 41 -48.40 41.75 -6.74
N ASP A 42 -48.95 42.32 -5.68
CA ASP A 42 -49.57 43.66 -5.73
C ASP A 42 -48.57 44.68 -5.19
N ALA A 43 -48.44 45.77 -5.94
CA ALA A 43 -47.47 46.82 -5.72
C ALA A 43 -47.90 47.72 -4.54
N SER A 44 -47.19 47.66 -3.42
CA SER A 44 -47.12 48.78 -2.49
C SER A 44 -45.82 48.78 -1.70
N ASN A 45 -45.24 49.97 -1.64
CA ASN A 45 -43.94 50.33 -1.10
C ASN A 45 -43.93 50.16 0.43
N ASP A 46 -43.41 49.04 0.96
CA ASP A 46 -43.04 48.96 2.37
C ASP A 46 -41.95 47.91 2.62
N THR A 47 -40.89 48.32 3.30
CA THR A 47 -39.75 47.49 3.68
C THR A 47 -40.17 46.39 4.65
N ARG A 48 -40.27 45.15 4.17
CA ARG A 48 -40.29 43.96 5.03
C ARG A 48 -39.09 43.07 4.71
N GLU A 49 -38.27 42.82 5.73
CA GLU A 49 -37.32 41.73 5.75
C GLU A 49 -38.01 40.43 5.33
N VAL A 50 -37.66 39.92 4.15
CA VAL A 50 -38.01 38.56 3.76
C VAL A 50 -37.05 37.63 4.49
N GLN A 51 -37.46 37.10 5.64
CA GLN A 51 -36.79 35.95 6.24
C GLN A 51 -36.97 34.73 5.33
N LEU A 52 -35.99 34.48 4.46
CA LEU A 52 -35.84 33.18 3.82
C LEU A 52 -35.31 32.18 4.86
N ALA A 53 -36.21 31.61 5.64
CA ALA A 53 -35.95 30.39 6.39
C ALA A 53 -35.95 29.20 5.41
N ALA A 54 -34.88 29.04 4.65
CA ALA A 54 -34.61 27.78 3.97
C ALA A 54 -34.17 26.76 5.03
N ALA A 55 -35.09 25.90 5.45
CA ALA A 55 -34.74 24.71 6.23
C ALA A 55 -33.88 23.80 5.34
N PHE A 56 -32.56 23.83 5.55
CA PHE A 56 -31.67 22.80 5.04
C PHE A 56 -31.95 21.51 5.83
N GLU A 57 -32.89 20.71 5.36
CA GLU A 57 -32.96 19.31 5.78
C GLU A 57 -31.71 18.61 5.23
N LEU A 58 -30.80 18.24 6.14
CA LEU A 58 -29.70 17.35 5.81
C LEU A 58 -30.31 16.07 5.19
N PRO A 59 -29.81 15.59 4.05
CA PRO A 59 -30.26 14.32 3.47
C PRO A 59 -30.19 13.26 4.56
N GLN A 60 -31.32 12.62 4.86
CA GLN A 60 -31.33 11.52 5.82
C GLN A 60 -30.36 10.45 5.31
N LEU A 61 -29.35 10.13 6.13
CA LEU A 61 -28.43 9.07 5.80
C LEU A 61 -29.23 7.78 5.58
N PRO A 62 -28.92 7.01 4.52
CA PRO A 62 -29.67 5.82 4.18
C PRO A 62 -29.65 4.83 5.35
N LYS A 63 -30.83 4.42 5.82
CA LYS A 63 -30.95 3.31 6.76
C LYS A 63 -30.62 2.02 6.00
N VAL A 64 -29.48 1.41 6.30
CA VAL A 64 -29.12 0.09 5.76
C VAL A 64 -29.60 -0.97 6.76
N PRO A 65 -30.54 -1.87 6.38
CA PRO A 65 -31.02 -2.91 7.27
C PRO A 65 -29.87 -3.74 7.84
N GLY A 66 -29.86 -3.93 9.17
CA GLY A 66 -28.81 -4.68 9.87
C GLY A 66 -27.54 -3.89 10.23
N LEU A 67 -27.44 -2.60 9.86
CA LEU A 67 -26.34 -1.73 10.29
C LEU A 67 -26.79 -0.71 11.35
N PRO A 68 -25.94 -0.40 12.35
CA PRO A 68 -26.14 0.74 13.24
C PRO A 68 -26.22 2.07 12.48
N SER A 69 -26.62 3.12 13.18
CA SER A 69 -26.71 4.47 12.62
C SER A 69 -25.37 4.93 12.02
N LEU A 70 -25.42 5.59 10.86
CA LEU A 70 -24.28 6.29 10.24
C LEU A 70 -24.01 7.67 10.87
N THR A 71 -24.74 8.00 11.94
CA THR A 71 -24.55 9.21 12.75
C THR A 71 -23.44 9.00 13.78
N GLY A 72 -22.44 9.87 13.83
CA GLY A 72 -21.36 9.79 14.82
C GLY A 72 -19.99 10.15 14.24
N PRO A 73 -18.91 10.06 15.01
CA PRO A 73 -17.57 10.28 14.51
C PRO A 73 -17.22 9.24 13.43
N SER A 74 -16.58 9.70 12.35
CA SER A 74 -16.07 8.80 11.32
C SER A 74 -15.01 7.87 11.90
N ALA A 75 -14.96 6.64 11.39
CA ALA A 75 -13.85 5.75 11.63
C ALA A 75 -12.56 6.36 11.07
N ASP A 76 -11.45 6.14 11.77
CA ASP A 76 -10.13 6.47 11.25
C ASP A 76 -9.60 5.37 10.31
N TRP A 77 -8.51 5.66 9.62
CA TRP A 77 -7.91 4.73 8.66
C TRP A 77 -7.40 3.43 9.30
N ARG A 78 -7.01 3.45 10.59
CA ARG A 78 -6.53 2.25 11.30
C ARG A 78 -7.69 1.32 11.61
N GLN A 79 -8.81 1.87 12.05
CA GLN A 79 -10.05 1.13 12.25
C GLN A 79 -10.52 0.53 10.93
N PHE A 80 -10.46 1.29 9.84
CA PHE A 80 -10.78 0.79 8.51
C PHE A 80 -9.83 -0.32 8.04
N ASP A 81 -8.51 -0.16 8.18
CA ASP A 81 -7.55 -1.21 7.81
C ASP A 81 -7.74 -2.50 8.62
N SER A 82 -8.01 -2.38 9.93
CA SER A 82 -8.36 -3.52 10.79
C SER A 82 -9.62 -4.21 10.30
N PHE A 83 -10.68 -3.44 10.04
CA PHE A 83 -11.95 -3.95 9.51
C PHE A 83 -11.74 -4.67 8.17
N PHE A 84 -11.05 -4.04 7.23
CA PHE A 84 -10.83 -4.61 5.90
C PHE A 84 -9.96 -5.88 5.98
N THR A 85 -8.94 -5.87 6.83
CA THR A 85 -8.14 -7.07 7.14
C THR A 85 -9.02 -8.16 7.72
N PHE A 86 -9.92 -7.86 8.65
CA PHE A 86 -10.85 -8.83 9.24
C PHE A 86 -11.74 -9.46 8.15
N VAL A 87 -12.34 -8.65 7.27
CA VAL A 87 -13.20 -9.13 6.17
C VAL A 87 -12.43 -10.05 5.23
N VAL A 88 -11.26 -9.61 4.76
CA VAL A 88 -10.43 -10.41 3.84
C VAL A 88 -9.99 -11.70 4.52
N LYS A 89 -9.63 -11.66 5.81
CA LYS A 89 -9.25 -12.89 6.54
C LYS A 89 -10.42 -13.86 6.68
N ARG A 90 -11.58 -13.37 7.11
CA ARG A 90 -12.77 -14.20 7.27
C ARG A 90 -13.19 -14.85 5.94
N PHE A 91 -13.18 -14.06 4.86
CA PHE A 91 -13.52 -14.55 3.52
C PHE A 91 -12.46 -15.49 2.94
N GLY A 92 -11.17 -15.22 3.20
CA GLY A 92 -10.05 -16.04 2.74
C GLY A 92 -10.02 -17.47 3.29
N ASP A 93 -10.72 -17.74 4.39
CA ASP A 93 -10.91 -19.09 4.92
C ASP A 93 -11.92 -19.92 4.09
N ASP A 94 -12.89 -19.25 3.47
CA ASP A 94 -13.96 -19.90 2.68
C ASP A 94 -13.72 -19.82 1.16
N VAL A 95 -12.82 -18.94 0.71
CA VAL A 95 -12.66 -18.62 -0.71
C VAL A 95 -12.15 -19.84 -1.54
N PRO A 96 -12.74 -20.12 -2.72
CA PRO A 96 -12.24 -21.13 -3.64
C PRO A 96 -10.78 -20.93 -4.04
N ALA A 97 -10.07 -22.02 -4.32
CA ALA A 97 -8.62 -21.99 -4.59
C ALA A 97 -8.24 -21.07 -5.78
N ASN A 98 -9.05 -21.04 -6.83
CA ASN A 98 -8.85 -20.21 -8.02
C ASN A 98 -9.05 -18.70 -7.76
N LEU A 99 -9.71 -18.33 -6.66
CA LEU A 99 -9.96 -16.93 -6.28
C LEU A 99 -9.02 -16.43 -5.18
N LYS A 100 -8.07 -17.28 -4.73
CA LYS A 100 -7.10 -16.88 -3.70
C LYS A 100 -6.17 -15.77 -4.18
N ASP A 101 -5.54 -15.95 -5.33
CA ASP A 101 -4.61 -14.94 -5.86
C ASP A 101 -5.33 -13.59 -6.15
N PRO A 102 -6.52 -13.56 -6.80
CA PRO A 102 -7.28 -12.32 -6.93
C PRO A 102 -7.62 -11.64 -5.59
N LEU A 103 -7.99 -12.40 -4.56
CA LEU A 103 -8.28 -11.85 -3.23
C LEU A 103 -7.03 -11.23 -2.60
N GLY A 104 -5.88 -11.90 -2.71
CA GLY A 104 -4.59 -11.38 -2.27
C GLY A 104 -4.20 -10.10 -3.01
N ASP A 105 -4.38 -10.09 -4.34
CA ASP A 105 -4.10 -8.92 -5.18
C ASP A 105 -4.94 -7.71 -4.76
N ALA A 106 -6.26 -7.91 -4.60
CA ALA A 106 -7.18 -6.85 -4.16
C ALA A 106 -6.84 -6.32 -2.76
N PHE A 107 -6.43 -7.20 -1.85
CA PHE A 107 -6.04 -6.82 -0.49
C PHE A 107 -4.75 -5.98 -0.49
N LEU A 108 -3.73 -6.43 -1.21
CA LEU A 108 -2.47 -5.70 -1.33
C LEU A 108 -2.68 -4.34 -2.02
N ASP A 109 -3.38 -4.28 -3.15
CA ASP A 109 -3.67 -3.01 -3.82
C ASP A 109 -4.37 -2.00 -2.89
N SER A 110 -5.33 -2.47 -2.08
CA SER A 110 -6.02 -1.61 -1.10
C SER A 110 -5.08 -1.11 0.01
N ARG A 111 -4.10 -1.94 0.43
CA ARG A 111 -3.07 -1.57 1.41
C ARG A 111 -2.07 -0.55 0.83
N TYR A 112 -1.64 -0.70 -0.42
CA TYR A 112 -0.80 0.30 -1.12
C TYR A 112 -1.53 1.63 -1.30
N GLU A 113 -2.81 1.58 -1.65
CA GLU A 113 -3.65 2.77 -1.74
C GLU A 113 -3.80 3.47 -0.39
N LEU A 114 -4.07 2.72 0.68
CA LEU A 114 -4.15 3.24 2.04
C LEU A 114 -2.87 3.97 2.43
N THR A 115 -1.71 3.34 2.24
CA THR A 115 -0.40 3.94 2.53
C THR A 115 -0.22 5.28 1.79
N SER A 116 -0.64 5.34 0.53
CA SER A 116 -0.57 6.55 -0.29
C SER A 116 -1.56 7.64 0.19
N ALA A 117 -2.73 7.23 0.66
CA ALA A 117 -3.79 8.12 1.12
C ALA A 117 -3.51 8.74 2.51
N VAL A 118 -2.76 8.04 3.37
CA VAL A 118 -2.39 8.52 4.72
C VAL A 118 -1.02 9.20 4.78
N ALA A 119 -0.36 9.38 3.62
CA ALA A 119 0.93 10.03 3.52
C ALA A 119 0.90 11.49 4.03
N PRO A 120 1.97 12.01 4.65
CA PRO A 120 2.02 13.41 5.08
C PRO A 120 1.67 14.39 3.94
N GLY A 121 0.84 15.39 4.26
CA GLY A 121 0.32 16.34 3.29
C GLY A 121 -0.97 15.90 2.59
N LYS A 122 -1.45 14.67 2.84
CA LYS A 122 -2.83 14.26 2.54
C LYS A 122 -3.73 14.73 3.68
N GLY A 123 -4.66 15.63 3.40
CA GLY A 123 -5.65 16.12 4.37
C GLY A 123 -6.96 15.32 4.31
N GLY A 124 -7.79 15.45 5.34
CA GLY A 124 -9.11 14.83 5.40
C GLY A 124 -9.10 13.36 5.86
N ASN A 125 -10.29 12.77 5.97
CA ASN A 125 -10.46 11.35 6.28
C ASN A 125 -10.47 10.53 4.98
N PRO A 126 -9.50 9.62 4.73
CA PRO A 126 -9.46 8.85 3.49
C PRO A 126 -10.43 7.66 3.48
N VAL A 127 -11.04 7.31 4.62
CA VAL A 127 -11.83 6.08 4.77
C VAL A 127 -12.97 5.93 3.75
N PRO A 128 -13.77 6.95 3.41
CA PRO A 128 -14.83 6.79 2.42
C PRO A 128 -14.32 6.37 1.04
N GLU A 129 -13.23 6.99 0.57
CA GLU A 129 -12.63 6.66 -0.73
C GLU A 129 -11.96 5.28 -0.69
N LEU A 130 -11.23 4.97 0.39
CA LEU A 130 -10.63 3.64 0.60
C LEU A 130 -11.68 2.53 0.64
N PHE A 131 -12.85 2.78 1.23
CA PHE A 131 -13.96 1.84 1.21
C PHE A 131 -14.48 1.62 -0.20
N ILE A 132 -14.78 2.69 -0.95
CA ILE A 132 -15.32 2.58 -2.32
C ILE A 132 -14.34 1.84 -3.23
N ASN A 133 -13.06 2.23 -3.21
CA ASN A 133 -12.05 1.63 -4.07
C ASN A 133 -11.72 0.19 -3.65
N GLY A 134 -11.61 -0.07 -2.34
CA GLY A 134 -11.45 -1.42 -1.81
C GLY A 134 -12.64 -2.33 -2.18
N TRP A 135 -13.87 -1.83 -2.04
CA TRP A 135 -15.08 -2.56 -2.38
C TRP A 135 -15.18 -2.87 -3.87
N LYS A 136 -14.83 -1.91 -4.73
CA LYS A 136 -14.77 -2.11 -6.19
C LYS A 136 -13.86 -3.29 -6.58
N ARG A 137 -12.78 -3.52 -5.83
CA ARG A 137 -11.87 -4.66 -6.04
C ARG A 137 -12.40 -5.96 -5.43
N LEU A 138 -13.01 -5.88 -4.24
CA LEU A 138 -13.42 -7.05 -3.47
C LEU A 138 -14.76 -7.65 -3.94
N SER A 139 -15.75 -6.81 -4.30
CA SER A 139 -17.11 -7.24 -4.65
C SER A 139 -17.16 -8.28 -5.77
N PRO A 140 -16.46 -8.13 -6.91
CA PRO A 140 -16.46 -9.14 -7.97
C PRO A 140 -15.95 -10.51 -7.51
N ILE A 141 -14.91 -10.51 -6.67
CA ILE A 141 -14.29 -11.73 -6.15
C ILE A 141 -15.25 -12.45 -5.20
N MET A 142 -15.90 -11.70 -4.29
CA MET A 142 -16.89 -12.26 -3.38
C MET A 142 -18.10 -12.83 -4.12
N ASN A 143 -18.64 -12.09 -5.10
CA ASN A 143 -19.76 -12.55 -5.91
C ASN A 143 -19.43 -13.82 -6.70
N GLN A 144 -18.23 -13.89 -7.30
CA GLN A 144 -17.79 -15.08 -8.05
C GLN A 144 -17.63 -16.32 -7.15
N ALA A 145 -17.33 -16.13 -5.86
CA ALA A 145 -17.19 -17.23 -4.92
C ALA A 145 -18.54 -17.82 -4.46
N LEU A 146 -19.61 -17.01 -4.39
CA LEU A 146 -20.90 -17.40 -3.77
C LEU A 146 -21.44 -18.77 -4.24
N PRO A 147 -21.45 -19.11 -5.55
CA PRO A 147 -22.01 -20.38 -6.01
C PRO A 147 -21.25 -21.62 -5.50
N ALA A 148 -19.99 -21.46 -5.12
CA ALA A 148 -19.13 -22.55 -4.64
C ALA A 148 -19.18 -22.73 -3.11
N LEU A 149 -19.90 -21.86 -2.38
CA LEU A 149 -19.94 -21.87 -0.92
C LEU A 149 -21.13 -22.69 -0.39
N PRO A 150 -21.03 -23.25 0.83
CA PRO A 150 -22.19 -23.81 1.52
C PRO A 150 -23.32 -22.77 1.66
N LYS A 151 -24.58 -23.20 1.53
CA LYS A 151 -25.76 -22.30 1.49
C LYS A 151 -25.78 -21.27 2.62
N GLN A 152 -25.49 -21.70 3.85
CA GLN A 152 -25.48 -20.81 5.01
C GLN A 152 -24.37 -19.75 4.90
N THR A 153 -23.16 -20.16 4.53
CA THR A 153 -22.01 -19.27 4.32
C THR A 153 -22.26 -18.29 3.17
N ALA A 154 -22.81 -18.77 2.05
CA ALA A 154 -23.20 -17.94 0.91
C ALA A 154 -24.23 -16.88 1.32
N SER A 155 -25.20 -17.23 2.16
CA SER A 155 -26.22 -16.28 2.65
C SER A 155 -25.63 -15.16 3.53
N LEU A 156 -24.63 -15.47 4.36
CA LEU A 156 -23.93 -14.48 5.17
C LEU A 156 -23.18 -13.47 4.27
N TYR A 157 -22.41 -13.98 3.31
CA TYR A 157 -21.68 -13.12 2.38
C TYR A 157 -22.61 -12.35 1.44
N SER A 158 -23.72 -12.93 0.99
CA SER A 158 -24.72 -12.21 0.18
C SER A 158 -25.33 -11.04 0.95
N THR A 159 -25.62 -11.22 2.24
CA THR A 159 -26.12 -10.13 3.11
C THR A 159 -25.07 -9.02 3.25
N PHE A 160 -23.81 -9.39 3.48
CA PHE A 160 -22.70 -8.46 3.55
C PHE A 160 -22.49 -7.69 2.24
N ILE A 161 -22.48 -8.39 1.09
CA ILE A 161 -22.35 -7.80 -0.24
C ILE A 161 -23.47 -6.77 -0.46
N GLY A 162 -24.72 -7.13 -0.19
CA GLY A 162 -25.85 -6.22 -0.37
C GLY A 162 -25.79 -4.98 0.54
N ALA A 163 -25.26 -5.11 1.76
CA ALA A 163 -25.04 -3.97 2.65
C ALA A 163 -23.92 -3.06 2.14
N ALA A 164 -22.79 -3.64 1.72
CA ALA A 164 -21.64 -2.90 1.19
C ALA A 164 -21.96 -2.22 -0.16
N ASP A 165 -22.72 -2.86 -1.05
CA ASP A 165 -23.18 -2.27 -2.30
C ASP A 165 -24.05 -1.03 -2.05
N LYS A 166 -24.98 -1.10 -1.10
CA LYS A 166 -25.80 0.07 -0.71
C LYS A 166 -24.95 1.22 -0.20
N LEU A 167 -23.94 0.93 0.62
CA LEU A 167 -23.00 1.94 1.14
C LEU A 167 -22.10 2.52 0.04
N ALA A 168 -21.72 1.71 -0.95
CA ALA A 168 -20.91 2.15 -2.07
C ALA A 168 -21.71 3.04 -3.05
N LEU A 169 -23.00 2.74 -3.26
CA LEU A 169 -23.92 3.57 -4.05
C LEU A 169 -24.19 4.93 -3.43
N THR A 170 -24.11 5.02 -2.11
CA THR A 170 -24.19 6.29 -1.38
C THR A 170 -22.83 6.99 -1.25
N GLY A 171 -21.77 6.35 -1.77
CA GLY A 171 -20.37 6.70 -1.60
C GLY A 171 -19.91 7.88 -2.45
N GLY A 172 -19.57 8.97 -1.75
CA GLY A 172 -18.95 10.20 -2.23
C GLY A 172 -18.59 11.07 -1.02
N ALA A 173 -18.61 12.40 -1.14
CA ALA A 173 -18.31 13.34 -0.05
C ALA A 173 -19.26 13.27 1.18
N GLY A 174 -20.35 12.49 1.11
CA GLY A 174 -21.35 12.37 2.18
C GLY A 174 -21.35 11.05 2.96
N LEU A 175 -20.49 10.08 2.61
CA LEU A 175 -20.45 8.79 3.31
C LEU A 175 -19.66 8.91 4.62
N ASN A 176 -20.35 8.86 5.76
CA ASN A 176 -19.75 8.81 7.08
C ASN A 176 -19.75 7.37 7.63
N LEU A 177 -18.68 6.61 7.35
CA LEU A 177 -18.50 5.27 7.92
C LEU A 177 -18.08 5.40 9.38
N THR A 178 -18.98 5.08 10.32
CA THR A 178 -18.70 5.07 11.76
C THR A 178 -18.07 3.74 12.20
N PRO A 179 -17.34 3.69 13.34
CA PRO A 179 -16.84 2.44 13.90
C PRO A 179 -17.96 1.40 14.12
N ASP A 180 -19.14 1.83 14.57
CA ASP A 180 -20.27 0.92 14.78
C ASP A 180 -20.83 0.36 13.48
N ALA A 181 -20.86 1.15 12.41
CA ALA A 181 -21.21 0.66 11.08
C ALA A 181 -20.24 -0.44 10.61
N LEU A 182 -18.93 -0.22 10.78
CA LEU A 182 -17.91 -1.22 10.43
C LEU A 182 -18.03 -2.50 11.28
N LYS A 183 -18.28 -2.37 12.59
CA LYS A 183 -18.54 -3.52 13.48
C LYS A 183 -19.82 -4.26 13.09
N GLY A 184 -20.87 -3.52 12.72
CA GLY A 184 -22.13 -4.08 12.20
C GLY A 184 -21.90 -4.91 10.94
N MET A 185 -21.14 -4.38 9.98
CA MET A 185 -20.77 -5.09 8.76
C MET A 185 -19.95 -6.36 9.06
N ALA A 186 -18.98 -6.29 9.97
CA ALA A 186 -18.18 -7.45 10.37
C ALA A 186 -19.05 -8.56 10.98
N LYS A 187 -20.08 -8.20 11.77
CA LYS A 187 -21.03 -9.17 12.35
C LYS A 187 -21.86 -9.90 11.30
N LEU A 188 -22.08 -9.34 10.10
CA LEU A 188 -22.83 -10.01 9.03
C LEU A 188 -22.11 -11.28 8.52
N ILE A 189 -20.77 -11.30 8.52
CA ILE A 189 -19.97 -12.44 8.04
C ILE A 189 -19.42 -13.33 9.16
N ALA A 190 -19.47 -12.83 10.40
CA ALA A 190 -18.96 -13.50 11.58
C ALA A 190 -19.83 -13.22 12.82
N PRO A 191 -21.12 -13.62 12.83
CA PRO A 191 -22.07 -13.24 13.87
C PRO A 191 -21.71 -13.77 15.26
N SER A 192 -20.99 -14.89 15.33
CA SER A 192 -20.56 -15.52 16.59
C SER A 192 -19.15 -15.11 17.03
N SER A 193 -18.46 -14.26 16.27
CA SER A 193 -17.11 -13.82 16.64
C SER A 193 -17.14 -12.83 17.80
N THR A 194 -16.29 -13.06 18.80
CA THR A 194 -16.05 -12.13 19.92
C THR A 194 -14.83 -11.24 19.69
N THR A 195 -14.11 -11.43 18.57
CA THR A 195 -12.94 -10.62 18.21
C THR A 195 -13.39 -9.22 17.83
N ASP A 196 -12.72 -8.19 18.34
CA ASP A 196 -12.95 -6.81 17.89
C ASP A 196 -12.40 -6.63 16.46
N PRO A 197 -13.26 -6.44 15.44
CA PRO A 197 -12.81 -6.32 14.05
C PRO A 197 -12.06 -5.01 13.78
N LEU A 198 -12.08 -4.04 14.72
CA LEU A 198 -11.40 -2.75 14.55
C LEU A 198 -10.06 -2.66 15.30
N ALA A 199 -9.71 -3.68 16.09
CA ALA A 199 -8.49 -3.68 16.91
C ALA A 199 -7.23 -3.60 16.03
N TYR A 200 -6.57 -2.44 16.03
CA TYR A 200 -5.35 -2.23 15.27
C TYR A 200 -4.15 -2.85 15.98
N SER A 201 -3.57 -3.88 15.35
CA SER A 201 -2.37 -4.55 15.85
C SER A 201 -1.23 -4.46 14.85
N THR A 202 -0.04 -4.20 15.36
CA THR A 202 1.22 -4.27 14.59
C THR A 202 1.96 -5.58 14.80
N ASN A 203 1.42 -6.48 15.63
CA ASN A 203 2.06 -7.75 15.90
C ASN A 203 2.00 -8.63 14.66
N VAL A 204 3.05 -9.42 14.46
CA VAL A 204 3.10 -10.44 13.42
C VAL A 204 1.95 -11.43 13.65
N SER A 205 1.07 -11.57 12.66
CA SER A 205 -0.06 -12.47 12.76
C SER A 205 0.37 -13.87 12.33
N GLN A 206 -0.03 -14.91 13.09
CA GLN A 206 0.20 -16.31 12.72
C GLN A 206 -0.92 -16.86 11.81
N SER A 207 -1.72 -15.98 11.18
CA SER A 207 -2.92 -16.41 10.47
C SER A 207 -2.61 -17.16 9.18
N ARG A 208 -3.52 -18.05 8.77
CA ARG A 208 -3.40 -18.84 7.53
C ARG A 208 -3.40 -17.98 6.27
N LEU A 209 -3.97 -16.77 6.30
CA LEU A 209 -3.87 -15.85 5.16
C LEU A 209 -2.43 -15.39 4.91
N ASP A 210 -1.67 -15.21 5.97
CA ASP A 210 -0.30 -14.73 5.84
C ASP A 210 0.64 -15.75 5.19
N HIS A 211 0.33 -17.05 5.30
CA HIS A 211 1.11 -18.13 4.69
C HIS A 211 0.63 -18.50 3.28
N ARG A 212 -0.58 -18.08 2.88
CA ARG A 212 -1.21 -18.48 1.61
C ARG A 212 -1.23 -17.39 0.55
N PHE A 213 -1.29 -16.12 0.96
CA PHE A 213 -1.52 -14.98 0.07
C PHE A 213 -0.34 -14.00 0.02
N LEU A 214 0.53 -14.04 1.03
CA LEU A 214 1.64 -13.10 1.24
C LEU A 214 2.96 -13.89 1.21
N PRO A 215 4.13 -13.22 1.11
CA PRO A 215 5.42 -13.90 1.04
C PRO A 215 5.61 -14.91 2.19
N GLU A 216 6.13 -16.08 1.86
CA GLU A 216 6.35 -17.17 2.82
C GLU A 216 7.52 -16.80 3.76
N ARG A 217 7.18 -16.46 5.02
CA ARG A 217 8.06 -15.80 6.00
C ARG A 217 9.13 -16.68 6.64
N GLU A 218 9.22 -17.96 6.29
CA GLU A 218 10.02 -18.90 7.07
C GLU A 218 11.53 -18.54 7.13
N LEU A 219 12.00 -17.54 6.37
CA LEU A 219 13.37 -17.06 6.42
C LEU A 219 13.56 -15.90 7.41
N ALA A 220 12.76 -14.83 7.34
CA ALA A 220 12.94 -13.65 8.18
C ALA A 220 13.01 -13.95 9.71
N THR A 221 12.23 -14.92 10.20
CA THR A 221 12.18 -15.27 11.64
C THR A 221 13.20 -16.34 12.05
N ALA A 222 13.51 -17.29 11.17
CA ALA A 222 14.47 -18.36 11.45
C ALA A 222 15.92 -17.84 11.43
N ILE A 223 16.17 -16.73 10.73
CA ILE A 223 17.50 -16.17 10.51
C ILE A 223 18.06 -15.44 11.73
N SER A 224 17.25 -14.75 12.52
CA SER A 224 17.73 -14.08 13.75
C SER A 224 18.31 -15.06 14.78
N PHE A 225 17.99 -16.36 14.68
CA PHE A 225 18.45 -17.38 15.62
C PHE A 225 19.69 -18.17 15.15
N TRP A 226 19.97 -18.22 13.84
CA TRP A 226 21.01 -19.12 13.28
C TRP A 226 22.38 -18.47 13.04
N PHE A 227 22.47 -17.15 12.88
CA PHE A 227 23.75 -16.45 12.68
C PHE A 227 24.59 -16.28 13.96
N GLY A 228 24.23 -16.96 15.05
CA GLY A 228 25.02 -16.99 16.28
C GLY A 228 26.24 -17.92 16.24
N ARG A 229 26.35 -18.85 15.28
CA ARG A 229 27.48 -19.83 15.23
C ARG A 229 27.76 -20.37 13.83
N ALA A 230 28.70 -19.76 13.10
CA ALA A 230 29.55 -20.44 12.11
C ALA A 230 30.79 -19.58 11.83
N ALA A 231 31.97 -20.12 12.14
CA ALA A 231 33.25 -19.46 11.89
C ALA A 231 33.76 -19.86 10.50
N LEU A 232 33.75 -18.90 9.56
CA LEU A 232 34.54 -18.87 8.33
C LEU A 232 35.05 -17.43 8.13
N ALA A 233 36.21 -17.29 7.51
CA ALA A 233 37.08 -16.11 7.49
C ALA A 233 36.36 -14.74 7.41
N ALA A 234 36.65 -13.89 8.41
CA ALA A 234 36.20 -12.53 8.71
C ALA A 234 35.46 -11.74 7.60
N GLU A 235 34.22 -12.14 7.34
CA GLU A 235 33.17 -11.22 6.90
C GLU A 235 32.64 -10.45 8.12
N PRO A 236 32.26 -9.17 8.00
CA PRO A 236 31.63 -8.47 9.11
C PRO A 236 30.38 -9.25 9.51
N ALA A 237 30.33 -9.72 10.76
CA ALA A 237 29.18 -10.45 11.27
C ALA A 237 27.93 -9.58 11.10
N ALA A 238 26.74 -10.18 11.01
CA ALA A 238 25.47 -9.44 10.93
C ALA A 238 25.33 -8.32 11.98
N SER A 239 25.94 -8.50 13.17
CA SER A 239 26.03 -7.49 14.23
C SER A 239 26.85 -6.25 13.86
N ASP A 240 27.86 -6.41 12.99
CA ASP A 240 28.75 -5.33 12.56
C ASP A 240 28.05 -4.43 11.55
N LEU A 241 27.35 -4.99 10.55
CA LEU A 241 26.56 -4.21 9.59
C LEU A 241 25.46 -3.40 10.28
N ASN A 242 24.85 -3.93 11.34
CA ASN A 242 23.85 -3.23 12.15
C ASN A 242 24.41 -2.01 12.93
N GLN A 243 25.75 -1.86 12.96
CA GLN A 243 26.44 -0.75 13.60
C GLN A 243 27.18 0.16 12.62
N MET A 244 27.19 -0.18 11.32
CA MET A 244 27.89 0.57 10.29
C MET A 244 27.01 1.64 9.64
N LEU A 245 27.66 2.72 9.22
CA LEU A 245 27.12 3.73 8.33
C LEU A 245 28.00 3.82 7.08
N PRO A 246 27.47 4.29 5.94
CA PRO A 246 28.28 4.58 4.76
C PRO A 246 29.12 5.85 4.97
N ASP A 247 30.12 5.77 5.85
CA ASP A 247 31.10 6.83 6.10
C ASP A 247 32.06 6.95 4.91
N PRO A 248 32.37 8.17 4.41
CA PRO A 248 33.31 8.34 3.29
C PRO A 248 34.65 7.62 3.45
N LYS A 249 35.18 7.51 4.67
CA LYS A 249 36.48 6.85 4.94
C LYS A 249 36.40 5.32 4.84
N ASP A 250 35.24 4.75 5.15
CA ASP A 250 35.00 3.30 5.19
C ASP A 250 33.99 2.84 4.13
N LEU A 251 33.65 3.70 3.16
CA LEU A 251 32.54 3.50 2.24
C LEU A 251 32.72 2.21 1.42
N GLN A 252 33.93 1.94 0.93
CA GLN A 252 34.22 0.73 0.17
C GLN A 252 33.99 -0.53 1.02
N ARG A 253 34.40 -0.50 2.29
CA ARG A 253 34.19 -1.61 3.23
C ARG A 253 32.71 -1.82 3.49
N TYR A 254 31.96 -0.73 3.73
CA TYR A 254 30.52 -0.77 3.93
C TYR A 254 29.79 -1.37 2.72
N LEU A 255 30.04 -0.84 1.52
CA LEU A 255 29.37 -1.30 0.30
C LEU A 255 29.72 -2.75 -0.04
N THR A 256 30.96 -3.18 0.18
CA THR A 256 31.36 -4.58 -0.03
C THR A 256 30.62 -5.51 0.94
N ALA A 257 30.50 -5.13 2.21
CA ALA A 257 29.77 -5.90 3.21
C ALA A 257 28.28 -6.01 2.89
N VAL A 258 27.63 -4.90 2.50
CA VAL A 258 26.22 -4.93 2.07
C VAL A 258 26.06 -5.75 0.79
N ARG A 259 27.01 -5.68 -0.16
CA ARG A 259 26.98 -6.49 -1.38
C ARG A 259 26.99 -7.97 -1.09
N ASN A 260 27.91 -8.44 -0.24
CA ASN A 260 28.00 -9.85 0.14
C ASN A 260 26.71 -10.31 0.82
N MET A 261 26.17 -9.51 1.76
CA MET A 261 24.89 -9.81 2.40
C MET A 261 23.72 -9.91 1.39
N LEU A 262 23.61 -8.97 0.44
CA LEU A 262 22.57 -9.00 -0.61
C LEU A 262 22.75 -10.20 -1.56
N ALA A 263 23.98 -10.59 -1.85
CA ALA A 263 24.30 -11.78 -2.63
C ALA A 263 23.83 -13.05 -1.92
N GLU A 264 24.25 -13.25 -0.68
CA GLU A 264 23.94 -14.43 0.12
C GLU A 264 22.43 -14.57 0.36
N LEU A 265 21.75 -13.48 0.71
CA LEU A 265 20.30 -13.53 0.90
C LEU A 265 19.58 -13.89 -0.40
N SER A 266 20.04 -13.37 -1.54
CA SER A 266 19.44 -13.66 -2.84
C SER A 266 19.55 -15.15 -3.16
N ASP A 267 20.75 -15.71 -2.99
CA ASP A 267 21.01 -17.12 -3.26
C ASP A 267 20.21 -18.02 -2.30
N LYS A 268 20.11 -17.63 -1.02
CA LYS A 268 19.32 -18.32 0.00
C LYS A 268 17.83 -18.33 -0.30
N ILE A 269 17.23 -17.16 -0.55
CA ILE A 269 15.81 -17.03 -0.86
C ILE A 269 15.46 -17.77 -2.15
N ALA A 270 16.27 -17.63 -3.19
CA ALA A 270 16.05 -18.32 -4.46
C ALA A 270 16.16 -19.84 -4.32
N THR A 271 17.12 -20.34 -3.54
CA THR A 271 17.29 -21.77 -3.30
C THR A 271 16.13 -22.35 -2.49
N LYS A 272 15.76 -21.70 -1.39
CA LYS A 272 14.65 -22.18 -0.53
C LYS A 272 13.32 -22.21 -1.26
N SER A 273 13.05 -21.18 -2.07
CA SER A 273 11.83 -21.10 -2.89
C SER A 273 11.82 -22.01 -4.11
N LYS A 274 12.93 -22.74 -4.36
CA LYS A 274 13.11 -23.59 -5.55
C LYS A 274 12.94 -22.80 -6.85
N LEU A 275 13.38 -21.54 -6.86
CA LEU A 275 13.44 -20.75 -8.08
C LEU A 275 14.37 -21.45 -9.08
N SER A 276 13.91 -21.66 -10.30
CA SER A 276 14.69 -22.33 -11.35
C SER A 276 16.02 -21.63 -11.57
N ASP A 277 17.09 -22.38 -11.87
CA ASP A 277 18.45 -21.83 -12.03
C ASP A 277 18.52 -20.71 -13.08
N GLU A 278 17.75 -20.81 -14.16
CA GLU A 278 17.62 -19.76 -15.19
C GLU A 278 17.13 -18.41 -14.63
N ARG A 279 16.31 -18.43 -13.56
CA ARG A 279 15.69 -17.24 -12.98
C ARG A 279 16.46 -16.69 -11.77
N LYS A 280 17.42 -17.44 -11.22
CA LYS A 280 18.24 -16.97 -10.10
C LYS A 280 19.05 -15.70 -10.41
N PRO A 281 19.70 -15.58 -11.59
CA PRO A 281 20.45 -14.37 -11.93
C PRO A 281 19.58 -13.11 -11.96
N ILE A 282 18.42 -13.15 -12.63
CA ILE A 282 17.53 -11.99 -12.72
C ILE A 282 16.95 -11.61 -11.36
N TYR A 283 16.61 -12.59 -10.50
CA TYR A 283 16.15 -12.31 -9.15
C TYR A 283 17.22 -11.57 -8.32
N ARG A 284 18.46 -12.05 -8.34
CA ARG A 284 19.58 -11.39 -7.67
C ARG A 284 19.80 -9.97 -8.19
N GLN A 285 19.77 -9.76 -9.50
CA GLN A 285 19.88 -8.43 -10.12
C GLN A 285 18.75 -7.50 -9.67
N ILE A 286 17.50 -8.00 -9.55
CA ILE A 286 16.37 -7.24 -9.03
C ILE A 286 16.62 -6.82 -7.59
N VAL A 287 17.10 -7.72 -6.71
CA VAL A 287 17.39 -7.40 -5.30
C VAL A 287 18.42 -6.28 -5.17
N PHE A 288 19.56 -6.39 -5.88
CA PHE A 288 20.58 -5.34 -5.89
C PHE A 288 20.05 -3.99 -6.37
N THR A 289 19.29 -4.03 -7.46
CA THR A 289 18.74 -2.81 -8.07
C THR A 289 17.70 -2.16 -7.17
N ALA A 290 16.81 -2.94 -6.56
CA ALA A 290 15.81 -2.45 -5.63
C ALA A 290 16.48 -1.81 -4.40
N ALA A 291 17.45 -2.47 -3.78
CA ALA A 291 18.19 -1.89 -2.66
C ALA A 291 18.88 -0.56 -3.04
N TRP A 292 19.42 -0.47 -4.26
CA TRP A 292 20.01 0.78 -4.76
C TRP A 292 18.93 1.85 -4.95
N GLN A 293 17.86 1.53 -5.66
CA GLN A 293 16.76 2.44 -5.96
C GLN A 293 16.07 2.97 -4.70
N GLU A 294 15.88 2.12 -3.69
CA GLU A 294 15.12 2.43 -2.47
C GLU A 294 15.94 3.23 -1.46
N SER A 295 17.22 2.90 -1.26
CA SER A 295 17.99 3.49 -0.16
C SER A 295 19.45 3.81 -0.48
N CYS A 296 19.90 3.57 -1.72
CA CYS A 296 21.33 3.55 -2.06
C CYS A 296 22.12 2.59 -1.16
N TRP A 297 21.54 1.42 -0.87
CA TRP A 297 22.11 0.41 0.04
C TRP A 297 22.26 0.86 1.51
N ARG A 298 21.35 1.70 2.01
CA ARG A 298 21.43 2.27 3.36
C ARG A 298 20.32 1.76 4.28
N GLN A 299 20.70 1.07 5.36
CA GLN A 299 19.75 0.75 6.45
C GLN A 299 19.52 1.94 7.38
N TYR A 300 20.58 2.65 7.78
CA TYR A 300 20.53 3.63 8.87
C TYR A 300 20.97 5.02 8.42
N VAL A 301 20.33 6.06 8.96
CA VAL A 301 20.77 7.46 8.81
C VAL A 301 21.73 7.87 9.92
N LYS A 302 21.65 7.21 11.07
CA LYS A 302 22.54 7.30 12.23
C LYS A 302 22.53 5.94 12.92
N LYS A 303 23.56 5.60 13.69
CA LYS A 303 23.63 4.31 14.41
C LYS A 303 22.32 4.04 15.16
N GLY A 304 21.68 2.90 14.87
CA GLY A 304 20.40 2.49 15.46
C GLY A 304 19.15 3.26 15.00
N THR A 305 19.28 4.24 14.11
CA THR A 305 18.14 4.99 13.55
C THR A 305 17.94 4.63 12.08
N PRO A 306 16.89 3.87 11.71
CA PRO A 306 16.68 3.44 10.34
C PRO A 306 16.43 4.63 9.41
N LEU A 307 16.77 4.46 8.14
CA LEU A 307 16.23 5.28 7.07
C LEU A 307 14.71 5.08 7.03
N ALA A 308 13.96 6.18 7.11
CA ALA A 308 12.51 6.14 7.11
C ALA A 308 11.95 7.17 6.12
N SER A 309 11.01 6.76 5.28
CA SER A 309 10.28 7.66 4.40
C SER A 309 9.12 8.34 5.14
N ALA A 310 8.61 9.43 4.55
CA ALA A 310 7.39 10.09 5.02
C ALA A 310 6.16 9.16 4.96
N THR A 311 6.14 8.22 4.01
CA THR A 311 5.07 7.23 3.79
C THR A 311 5.17 6.00 4.68
N GLY A 312 6.20 5.89 5.53
CA GLY A 312 6.36 4.80 6.49
C GLY A 312 7.17 3.60 5.99
N ASP A 313 7.96 3.79 4.94
CA ASP A 313 8.93 2.81 4.44
C ASP A 313 10.18 2.82 5.31
N LEU A 314 10.75 1.65 5.59
CA LEU A 314 11.86 1.49 6.54
C LEU A 314 13.06 0.76 5.92
N GLY A 315 14.26 1.24 6.24
CA GLY A 315 15.53 0.54 6.06
C GLY A 315 16.01 0.37 4.62
N LEU A 316 16.91 -0.58 4.43
CA LEU A 316 17.66 -0.88 3.20
C LEU A 316 16.76 -1.11 1.99
N MET A 317 15.66 -1.85 2.17
CA MET A 317 14.71 -2.19 1.11
C MET A 317 13.47 -1.30 1.14
N GLN A 318 13.41 -0.30 2.03
CA GLN A 318 12.25 0.59 2.20
C GLN A 318 10.92 -0.20 2.27
N VAL A 319 10.86 -1.20 3.16
CA VAL A 319 9.64 -2.00 3.34
C VAL A 319 8.59 -1.17 4.09
N ASN A 320 7.40 -1.02 3.52
CA ASN A 320 6.34 -0.21 4.11
C ASN A 320 5.67 -0.88 5.32
N ARG A 321 5.71 -0.22 6.47
CA ARG A 321 5.15 -0.74 7.74
C ARG A 321 3.62 -0.87 7.77
N ASN A 322 2.91 -0.08 6.96
CA ASN A 322 1.45 -0.13 6.88
C ASN A 322 1.00 -1.19 5.87
N THR A 323 1.60 -1.19 4.68
CA THR A 323 1.28 -2.16 3.62
C THR A 323 1.48 -3.60 4.11
N TRP A 324 2.63 -3.86 4.72
CA TRP A 324 3.01 -5.18 5.20
C TRP A 324 2.69 -5.42 6.68
N ARG A 325 1.80 -4.61 7.26
CA ARG A 325 1.36 -4.75 8.65
C ARG A 325 0.82 -6.15 8.91
N GLY A 326 1.28 -6.76 10.00
CA GLY A 326 0.89 -8.10 10.41
C GLY A 326 1.63 -9.20 9.66
N VAL A 327 2.44 -8.87 8.64
CA VAL A 327 3.34 -9.79 7.92
C VAL A 327 4.73 -9.78 8.52
N TYR A 328 5.33 -8.60 8.60
CA TYR A 328 6.68 -8.42 9.12
C TYR A 328 6.67 -7.69 10.47
N ASP A 329 7.66 -8.00 11.30
CA ASP A 329 7.87 -7.35 12.59
C ASP A 329 8.45 -5.95 12.38
N LEU A 330 7.78 -4.94 12.91
CA LEU A 330 8.17 -3.55 12.68
C LEU A 330 9.50 -3.18 13.36
N LYS A 331 9.83 -3.82 14.48
CA LYS A 331 11.12 -3.59 15.15
C LYS A 331 12.24 -4.23 14.34
N GLY A 332 12.05 -5.42 13.80
CA GLY A 332 12.97 -6.06 12.87
C GLY A 332 13.23 -5.23 11.62
N LEU A 333 12.17 -4.74 10.96
CA LEU A 333 12.29 -3.93 9.73
C LEU A 333 13.16 -2.69 9.94
N GLY A 334 13.04 -2.00 11.06
CA GLY A 334 13.86 -0.82 11.35
C GLY A 334 15.20 -1.14 12.03
N GLY A 335 15.23 -2.19 12.85
CA GLY A 335 16.30 -2.48 13.79
C GLY A 335 17.40 -3.38 13.24
N ASP A 336 17.14 -4.16 12.19
CA ASP A 336 18.08 -5.14 11.66
C ASP A 336 18.10 -5.12 10.12
N ILE A 337 19.28 -4.83 9.55
CA ILE A 337 19.53 -4.82 8.11
C ILE A 337 19.28 -6.19 7.46
N ASN A 338 19.56 -7.28 8.15
CA ASN A 338 19.32 -8.63 7.64
C ASN A 338 17.82 -8.91 7.62
N TYR A 339 17.10 -8.54 8.68
CA TYR A 339 15.65 -8.70 8.70
C TYR A 339 14.99 -7.88 7.59
N ASN A 340 15.40 -6.62 7.44
CA ASN A 340 14.87 -5.73 6.41
C ASN A 340 15.15 -6.23 4.99
N SER A 341 16.39 -6.68 4.74
CA SER A 341 16.80 -7.20 3.44
C SER A 341 16.13 -8.52 3.08
N ASN A 342 15.94 -9.43 4.04
CA ASN A 342 15.16 -10.65 3.85
C ASN A 342 13.69 -10.32 3.54
N ALA A 343 13.06 -9.42 4.30
CA ALA A 343 11.68 -9.02 4.04
C ALA A 343 11.52 -8.42 2.62
N GLY A 344 12.39 -7.49 2.23
CA GLY A 344 12.37 -6.92 0.88
C GLY A 344 12.62 -7.96 -0.21
N GLY A 345 13.57 -8.87 0.00
CA GLY A 345 13.87 -9.97 -0.93
C GLY A 345 12.69 -10.93 -1.10
N GLU A 346 12.04 -11.35 -0.01
CA GLU A 346 10.84 -12.19 -0.03
C GLU A 346 9.68 -11.52 -0.79
N ILE A 347 9.46 -10.23 -0.58
CA ILE A 347 8.44 -9.46 -1.31
C ILE A 347 8.78 -9.38 -2.81
N LEU A 348 10.03 -9.12 -3.17
CA LEU A 348 10.47 -9.10 -4.57
C LEU A 348 10.31 -10.47 -5.23
N LEU A 349 10.67 -11.55 -4.53
CA LEU A 349 10.47 -12.91 -5.02
C LEU A 349 8.98 -13.22 -5.22
N HIS A 350 8.13 -12.79 -4.27
CA HIS A 350 6.68 -12.93 -4.39
C HIS A 350 6.17 -12.27 -5.66
N TYR A 351 6.51 -11.00 -5.92
CA TYR A 351 6.08 -10.31 -7.14
C TYR A 351 6.71 -10.90 -8.40
N LEU A 352 7.96 -11.36 -8.36
CA LEU A 352 8.59 -12.00 -9.51
C LEU A 352 7.84 -13.29 -9.89
N THR A 353 7.55 -14.14 -8.92
CA THR A 353 7.04 -15.50 -9.17
C THR A 353 5.52 -15.56 -9.30
N LYS A 354 4.78 -14.89 -8.40
CA LYS A 354 3.31 -14.91 -8.36
C LYS A 354 2.68 -13.94 -9.34
N HIS A 355 3.42 -12.90 -9.78
CA HIS A 355 2.90 -11.88 -10.68
C HIS A 355 3.66 -11.86 -12.00
N ALA A 356 4.93 -11.47 -12.02
CA ALA A 356 5.63 -11.18 -13.27
C ALA A 356 5.75 -12.42 -14.18
N ILE A 357 6.30 -13.52 -13.67
CA ILE A 357 6.45 -14.78 -14.41
C ILE A 357 5.07 -15.38 -14.73
N ARG A 358 4.19 -15.47 -13.72
CA ARG A 358 2.88 -16.10 -13.87
C ARG A 358 1.98 -15.38 -14.89
N LYS A 359 2.05 -14.03 -14.94
CA LYS A 359 1.31 -13.20 -15.91
C LYS A 359 2.07 -13.04 -17.24
N ASN A 360 3.15 -13.81 -17.44
CA ASN A 360 3.98 -13.84 -18.66
C ASN A 360 4.43 -12.43 -19.09
N GLU A 361 4.88 -11.63 -18.12
CA GLU A 361 5.27 -10.24 -18.34
C GLU A 361 6.39 -10.09 -19.37
N GLU A 362 7.28 -11.07 -19.50
CA GLU A 362 8.31 -11.11 -20.55
C GLU A 362 7.76 -11.30 -21.96
N LYS A 363 6.55 -11.86 -22.12
CA LYS A 363 5.93 -12.09 -23.43
C LYS A 363 5.06 -10.91 -23.88
N GLN A 364 4.88 -9.92 -23.01
CA GLN A 364 4.13 -8.71 -23.34
C GLN A 364 4.96 -7.81 -24.27
N ALA A 365 4.30 -7.00 -25.10
CA ALA A 365 5.00 -6.01 -25.93
C ALA A 365 5.77 -5.02 -25.03
N ALA A 366 7.09 -4.87 -25.22
CA ALA A 366 7.98 -4.13 -24.32
C ALA A 366 8.01 -4.65 -22.87
N GLY A 367 7.66 -5.92 -22.68
CA GLY A 367 7.66 -6.66 -21.43
C GLY A 367 9.03 -6.89 -20.83
N ASN A 368 9.14 -6.83 -19.50
CA ASN A 368 10.35 -7.11 -18.76
C ASN A 368 10.04 -7.54 -17.32
N LEU A 369 10.54 -8.71 -16.91
CA LEU A 369 10.30 -9.26 -15.57
C LEU A 369 10.81 -8.36 -14.44
N ALA A 370 11.99 -7.74 -14.59
CA ALA A 370 12.56 -6.91 -13.55
C ALA A 370 11.76 -5.62 -13.36
N ARG A 371 11.39 -4.95 -14.46
CA ARG A 371 10.55 -3.74 -14.42
C ARG A 371 9.17 -4.07 -13.85
N ALA A 372 8.55 -5.18 -14.27
CA ALA A 372 7.26 -5.61 -13.74
C ALA A 372 7.33 -5.86 -12.22
N THR A 373 8.31 -6.65 -11.79
CA THR A 373 8.53 -6.99 -10.38
C THR A 373 8.70 -5.74 -9.54
N TYR A 374 9.55 -4.80 -9.98
CA TYR A 374 9.78 -3.56 -9.24
C TYR A 374 8.58 -2.60 -9.25
N SER A 375 7.88 -2.48 -10.38
CA SER A 375 6.65 -1.67 -10.43
C SER A 375 5.59 -2.21 -9.46
N ALA A 376 5.47 -3.54 -9.32
CA ALA A 376 4.59 -4.15 -8.32
C ALA A 376 5.11 -4.00 -6.88
N TYR A 377 6.43 -4.13 -6.66
CA TYR A 377 7.06 -3.87 -5.36
C TYR A 377 6.73 -2.46 -4.84
N ASN A 378 6.79 -1.48 -5.74
CA ASN A 378 6.64 -0.08 -5.43
C ASN A 378 5.17 0.40 -5.43
N GLY A 379 4.27 -0.24 -6.20
CA GLY A 379 2.89 0.23 -6.40
C GLY A 379 1.78 -0.79 -6.15
N GLY A 380 2.11 -2.02 -5.74
CA GLY A 380 1.17 -3.11 -5.56
C GLY A 380 0.88 -3.92 -6.84
N PRO A 381 0.16 -5.05 -6.72
CA PRO A 381 -0.21 -5.92 -7.84
C PRO A 381 -0.78 -5.21 -9.07
N GLY A 382 -1.64 -4.20 -8.89
CA GLY A 382 -2.25 -3.41 -9.96
C GLY A 382 -1.26 -2.53 -10.72
N ALA A 383 -0.08 -2.26 -10.15
CA ALA A 383 0.99 -1.49 -10.78
C ALA A 383 1.92 -2.32 -11.69
N LEU A 384 1.76 -3.66 -11.72
CA LEU A 384 2.67 -4.58 -12.42
C LEU A 384 3.00 -4.16 -13.85
N GLY A 385 1.99 -3.78 -14.63
CA GLY A 385 2.16 -3.43 -16.04
C GLY A 385 2.49 -1.96 -16.31
N ARG A 386 2.56 -1.12 -15.27
CA ARG A 386 2.56 0.35 -15.45
C ARG A 386 3.72 0.84 -16.31
N TYR A 387 4.89 0.20 -16.20
CA TYR A 387 6.13 0.58 -16.91
C TYR A 387 6.04 0.50 -18.44
N ARG A 388 5.06 -0.25 -18.97
CA ARG A 388 4.76 -0.34 -20.41
C ARG A 388 3.73 0.67 -20.89
N GLY A 389 2.99 1.29 -19.98
CA GLY A 389 1.84 2.13 -20.31
C GLY A 389 2.25 3.36 -21.12
N VAL A 390 1.52 3.64 -22.20
CA VAL A 390 1.75 4.81 -23.07
C VAL A 390 1.46 6.13 -22.34
N ARG A 391 0.53 6.11 -21.37
CA ARG A 391 0.16 7.26 -20.53
C ARG A 391 0.43 6.97 -19.06
N GLN A 392 1.70 7.09 -18.68
CA GLN A 392 2.11 7.06 -17.28
C GLN A 392 2.10 8.46 -16.68
N SER A 393 1.86 8.57 -15.37
CA SER A 393 2.11 9.83 -14.68
C SER A 393 3.61 10.17 -14.78
N PRO A 394 3.99 11.46 -14.90
CA PRO A 394 5.40 11.84 -14.97
C PRO A 394 6.22 11.32 -13.78
N THR A 395 5.60 11.26 -12.60
CA THR A 395 6.22 10.73 -11.38
C THR A 395 6.51 9.24 -11.50
N TRP A 396 5.54 8.42 -11.94
CA TRP A 396 5.74 6.98 -12.09
C TRP A 396 6.76 6.66 -13.18
N LYS A 397 6.69 7.37 -14.31
CA LYS A 397 7.65 7.23 -15.40
C LYS A 397 9.07 7.45 -14.91
N LYS A 398 9.32 8.53 -14.15
CA LYS A 398 10.64 8.82 -13.58
C LYS A 398 11.13 7.70 -12.66
N VAL A 399 10.25 7.14 -11.82
CA VAL A 399 10.61 6.04 -10.91
C VAL A 399 11.00 4.78 -11.71
N ASP A 400 10.19 4.39 -12.69
CA ASP A 400 10.42 3.17 -13.45
C ASP A 400 11.62 3.29 -14.42
N GLU A 401 11.88 4.48 -14.98
CA GLU A 401 13.09 4.78 -15.77
C GLU A 401 14.35 4.74 -14.89
N ALA A 402 14.31 5.38 -13.72
CA ALA A 402 15.44 5.37 -12.80
C ALA A 402 15.78 3.97 -12.27
N PHE A 403 14.78 3.10 -12.09
CA PHE A 403 15.00 1.69 -11.78
C PHE A 403 15.63 0.96 -12.98
N TRP A 404 15.11 1.19 -14.19
CA TRP A 404 15.59 0.52 -15.40
C TRP A 404 17.06 0.84 -15.69
N GLU A 405 17.47 2.11 -15.58
CA GLU A 405 18.86 2.54 -15.74
C GLU A 405 19.79 1.81 -14.75
N LYS A 406 19.41 1.75 -13.47
CA LYS A 406 20.18 1.02 -12.45
C LYS A 406 20.21 -0.49 -12.73
N PHE A 407 19.08 -1.05 -13.17
CA PHE A 407 18.99 -2.47 -13.49
C PHE A 407 19.92 -2.85 -14.63
N GLN A 408 20.05 -2.00 -15.67
CA GLN A 408 20.99 -2.22 -16.77
C GLN A 408 22.43 -2.22 -16.28
N VAL A 409 22.80 -1.31 -15.36
CA VAL A 409 24.14 -1.27 -14.75
C VAL A 409 24.41 -2.53 -13.93
N VAL A 410 23.47 -2.94 -13.08
CA VAL A 410 23.59 -4.17 -12.28
C VAL A 410 23.65 -5.41 -13.18
N SER A 411 22.87 -5.46 -14.25
CA SER A 411 22.85 -6.58 -15.21
C SER A 411 24.17 -6.73 -15.97
N ALA A 412 24.93 -5.63 -16.12
CA ALA A 412 26.27 -5.64 -16.68
C ALA A 412 27.36 -6.05 -15.66
N GLY A 413 26.99 -6.44 -14.43
CA GLY A 413 27.94 -6.82 -13.37
C GLY A 413 28.55 -5.65 -12.61
N ASN A 414 27.96 -4.46 -12.72
CA ASN A 414 28.46 -3.23 -12.12
C ASN A 414 27.62 -2.76 -10.92
N GLU A 415 27.13 -3.67 -10.08
CA GLU A 415 26.30 -3.34 -8.92
C GLU A 415 26.96 -2.38 -7.92
N MET A 416 28.30 -2.36 -7.86
CA MET A 416 29.07 -1.43 -7.02
C MET A 416 29.00 0.02 -7.49
N ALA A 417 28.41 0.31 -8.65
CA ALA A 417 28.12 1.67 -9.11
C ALA A 417 27.17 2.44 -8.17
N VAL A 418 26.50 1.75 -7.24
CA VAL A 418 25.78 2.38 -6.11
C VAL A 418 26.62 3.40 -5.33
N LYS A 419 27.96 3.27 -5.35
CA LYS A 419 28.88 4.25 -4.75
C LYS A 419 28.64 5.68 -5.21
N THR A 420 28.14 5.87 -6.43
CA THR A 420 27.80 7.18 -7.00
C THR A 420 26.73 7.94 -6.19
N CYS A 421 25.91 7.24 -5.38
CA CYS A 421 25.01 7.89 -4.43
C CYS A 421 25.73 8.69 -3.32
N TYR A 422 27.03 8.44 -3.13
CA TYR A 422 27.84 8.97 -2.03
C TYR A 422 28.92 9.94 -2.50
N GLU A 423 29.17 9.99 -3.81
CA GLU A 423 30.08 10.93 -4.44
C GLU A 423 29.33 12.26 -4.59
N LYS A 424 29.77 13.28 -3.85
CA LYS A 424 29.32 14.67 -3.99
C LYS A 424 30.50 15.58 -4.23
#